data_AF-F7CF43-F1
#
_entry.id   AF-F7CF43-F1
#
_cell.length_a   1.000
_cell.length_b   1.000
_cell.length_c   1.000
_cell.angle_alpha   90.00
_cell.angle_beta   90.00
_cell.angle_gamma   90.00
#
_symmetry.space_group_name_H-M   'P 1'
#
loop_
_entity.id
_entity.type
_entity.pdbx_description
1 polymer ?
#
loop_
_entity_poly.entity_id
_entity_poly.type
_entity_poly.pdbx_seq_one_letter_code
_entity_poly.pdbx_strand_id
1 'polypeptide(L)'
;MNPFSWESRLLPLGVTVMLGAIALYKFKKSQSRTGSSPVVLCHSVLLCLWGIYCFSSFSIFWGWTLFSLACCISLSYSTSQEMLPLDKRAVLITGGDSGIGHALSKYLDELGFTVFVGVLNEKGPGAEALKKTCSKRTSVFQMDITKPAQIREVQARVAEKVQQTGLWAIVNNAGILGSIGDGELLPMEVYRQCMDVNFFGAVEVTKAFMPLLRKSKGRVVNVSSLAGAMPMKFLAAYCASKAALTMFSAVMRMELEKWGIKVVIIHPAGFKTNIFGTKETLGMQEKNILDNISPDVLEAYGQDYIHSSIWPFLQTSEKCTTDFSPIFTDILNGILCKNPSFLYTAGMFSYLCHCLIFYFPVSVFDYASKKMFPTKTLPKALT
;
A
#
# COMPACT_ATOMS: atom_id res chain seq x y z
N MET A 1 -56.24 -29.91 5.29
CA MET A 1 -55.50 -28.88 6.05
C MET A 1 -54.11 -29.44 6.32
N ASN A 2 -53.07 -28.82 5.76
CA ASN A 2 -51.71 -29.37 5.73
C ASN A 2 -50.92 -28.83 6.93
N PRO A 3 -50.55 -29.65 7.94
CA PRO A 3 -49.96 -29.17 9.19
C PRO A 3 -48.49 -28.71 9.09
N PHE A 4 -47.90 -28.68 7.89
CA PHE A 4 -46.45 -28.53 7.70
C PHE A 4 -45.95 -27.12 7.26
N SER A 5 -46.81 -26.09 7.29
CA SER A 5 -46.55 -24.85 6.54
C SER A 5 -45.82 -23.73 7.30
N TRP A 6 -45.66 -23.81 8.62
CA TRP A 6 -45.08 -22.72 9.43
C TRP A 6 -43.71 -23.08 10.02
N GLU A 7 -43.51 -24.31 10.50
CA GLU A 7 -42.21 -24.76 11.06
C GLU A 7 -41.08 -24.77 10.01
N SER A 8 -41.40 -25.16 8.76
CA SER A 8 -40.46 -25.14 7.63
C SER A 8 -40.05 -23.73 7.18
N ARG A 9 -40.81 -22.68 7.56
CA ARG A 9 -40.51 -21.27 7.26
C ARG A 9 -39.77 -20.56 8.40
N LEU A 10 -39.87 -21.07 9.63
CA LEU A 10 -39.20 -20.51 10.82
C LEU A 10 -37.72 -20.92 10.89
N LEU A 11 -37.37 -22.13 10.44
CA LEU A 11 -35.98 -22.61 10.42
C LEU A 11 -35.04 -21.71 9.58
N PRO A 12 -35.39 -21.33 8.33
CA PRO A 12 -34.57 -20.42 7.51
C PRO A 12 -34.46 -19.01 8.11
N LEU A 13 -35.53 -18.55 8.77
CA LEU A 13 -35.59 -17.26 9.45
C LEU A 13 -34.59 -17.22 10.62
N GLY A 14 -34.61 -18.26 11.46
CA GLY A 14 -33.70 -18.40 12.60
C GLY A 14 -32.24 -18.51 12.18
N VAL A 15 -31.93 -19.33 11.17
CA VAL A 15 -30.56 -19.47 10.63
C VAL A 15 -30.05 -18.14 10.10
N THR A 16 -30.89 -17.36 9.41
CA THR A 16 -30.41 -16.12 8.80
C THR A 16 -30.30 -14.97 9.78
N VAL A 17 -31.20 -14.87 10.77
CA VAL A 17 -31.04 -13.92 11.89
C VAL A 17 -29.77 -14.25 12.68
N MET A 18 -29.49 -15.53 12.91
CA MET A 18 -28.27 -15.98 13.57
C MET A 18 -27.02 -15.67 12.74
N LEU A 19 -27.02 -15.95 11.43
CA LEU A 19 -25.90 -15.62 10.53
C LEU A 19 -25.68 -14.10 10.44
N GLY A 20 -26.74 -13.30 10.36
CA GLY A 20 -26.67 -11.83 10.38
C GLY A 20 -26.13 -11.30 11.70
N ALA A 21 -26.58 -11.85 12.84
CA ALA A 21 -26.09 -11.47 14.16
C ALA A 21 -24.62 -11.88 14.38
N ILE A 22 -24.20 -13.06 13.91
CA ILE A 22 -22.81 -13.51 13.96
C ILE A 22 -21.93 -12.66 13.03
N ALA A 23 -22.43 -12.32 11.84
CA ALA A 23 -21.78 -11.40 10.91
C ALA A 23 -21.54 -10.06 11.60
N LEU A 24 -22.58 -9.42 12.14
CA LEU A 24 -22.50 -8.14 12.85
C LEU A 24 -21.60 -8.20 14.09
N TYR A 25 -21.65 -9.29 14.87
CA TYR A 25 -20.80 -9.48 16.05
C TYR A 25 -19.32 -9.62 15.68
N LYS A 26 -18.99 -10.47 14.69
CA LYS A 26 -17.61 -10.61 14.19
C LYS A 26 -17.13 -9.31 13.54
N PHE A 27 -18.02 -8.60 12.85
CA PHE A 27 -17.72 -7.28 12.28
C PHE A 27 -17.38 -6.26 13.37
N LYS A 28 -18.18 -6.18 14.43
CA LYS A 28 -17.94 -5.30 15.60
C LYS A 28 -16.65 -5.66 16.34
N LYS A 29 -16.33 -6.96 16.44
CA LYS A 29 -15.06 -7.44 17.01
C LYS A 29 -13.85 -7.16 16.10
N SER A 30 -14.03 -7.14 14.79
CA SER A 30 -13.02 -6.65 13.84
C SER A 30 -12.80 -5.14 14.00
N GLN A 31 -13.88 -4.37 14.17
CA GLN A 31 -13.88 -2.92 14.37
C GLN A 31 -13.12 -2.48 15.64
N SER A 32 -13.03 -3.33 16.67
CA SER A 32 -12.23 -3.06 17.87
C SER A 32 -10.74 -3.33 17.69
N ARG A 33 -10.32 -4.00 16.61
CA ARG A 33 -8.91 -4.36 16.33
C ARG A 33 -8.34 -3.58 15.14
N THR A 34 -9.18 -3.19 14.19
CA THR A 34 -8.88 -2.23 13.12
C THR A 34 -9.70 -0.99 13.42
N GLY A 35 -9.07 0.08 13.94
CA GLY A 35 -9.77 1.33 14.26
C GLY A 35 -10.69 1.75 13.11
N SER A 36 -11.97 1.97 13.43
CA SER A 36 -13.04 2.58 12.64
C SER A 36 -12.79 2.73 11.13
N SER A 37 -12.47 1.65 10.41
CA SER A 37 -12.17 1.79 8.98
C SER A 37 -13.48 2.11 8.26
N PRO A 38 -13.58 3.22 7.50
CA PRO A 38 -14.80 3.59 6.76
C PRO A 38 -15.25 2.48 5.79
N VAL A 39 -14.34 1.58 5.42
CA VAL A 39 -14.61 0.35 4.66
C VAL A 39 -15.61 -0.56 5.37
N VAL A 40 -15.41 -0.76 6.67
CA VAL A 40 -16.24 -1.62 7.52
C VAL A 40 -17.64 -1.01 7.64
N LEU A 41 -17.71 0.30 7.85
CA LEU A 41 -19.00 1.01 7.88
C LEU A 41 -19.72 0.93 6.53
N CYS A 42 -19.03 1.19 5.42
CA CYS A 42 -19.58 1.13 4.07
C CYS A 42 -20.08 -0.28 3.72
N HIS A 43 -19.30 -1.32 4.02
CA HIS A 43 -19.68 -2.72 3.78
C HIS A 43 -20.92 -3.12 4.62
N SER A 44 -20.99 -2.66 5.86
CA SER A 44 -22.15 -2.91 6.73
C SER A 44 -23.41 -2.23 6.19
N VAL A 45 -23.30 -0.97 5.75
CA VAL A 45 -24.41 -0.23 5.14
C VAL A 45 -24.87 -0.89 3.85
N LEU A 46 -23.93 -1.31 2.98
CA LEU A 46 -24.24 -2.01 1.74
C LEU A 46 -24.94 -3.36 2.00
N LEU A 47 -24.49 -4.12 3.01
CA LEU A 47 -25.14 -5.37 3.39
C LEU A 47 -26.59 -5.15 3.86
N CYS A 48 -26.82 -4.08 4.63
CA CYS A 48 -28.16 -3.69 5.07
C CYS A 48 -29.05 -3.27 3.90
N LEU A 49 -28.54 -2.42 2.99
CA LEU A 49 -29.27 -1.99 1.80
C LEU A 49 -29.59 -3.17 0.87
N TRP A 50 -28.66 -4.11 0.71
CA TRP A 50 -28.88 -5.34 -0.03
C TRP A 50 -29.96 -6.21 0.60
N GLY A 51 -29.95 -6.33 1.94
CA GLY A 51 -31.01 -7.02 2.67
C GLY A 51 -32.39 -6.40 2.39
N ILE A 52 -32.51 -5.07 2.51
CA ILE A 52 -33.76 -4.35 2.22
C ILE A 52 -34.24 -4.63 0.79
N TYR A 53 -33.33 -4.57 -0.19
CA TYR A 53 -33.66 -4.88 -1.59
C TYR A 53 -34.11 -6.33 -1.80
N CYS A 54 -33.42 -7.29 -1.16
CA CYS A 54 -33.77 -8.71 -1.25
C CYS A 54 -35.19 -8.98 -0.73
N PHE A 55 -35.57 -8.36 0.39
CA PHE A 55 -36.88 -8.56 1.00
C PHE A 55 -38.00 -7.76 0.32
N SER A 56 -37.68 -6.70 -0.42
CA SER A 56 -38.69 -5.91 -1.16
C SER A 56 -38.96 -6.44 -2.58
N SER A 57 -37.96 -7.06 -3.21
CA SER A 57 -38.01 -7.39 -4.64
C SER A 57 -38.23 -8.87 -4.94
N PHE A 58 -37.96 -9.76 -3.98
CA PHE A 58 -38.06 -11.21 -4.17
C PHE A 58 -39.04 -11.85 -3.20
N SER A 59 -39.48 -13.07 -3.52
CA SER A 59 -40.30 -13.86 -2.58
C SER A 59 -39.52 -14.13 -1.29
N ILE A 60 -40.24 -14.37 -0.19
CA ILE A 60 -39.65 -14.61 1.15
C ILE A 60 -38.50 -15.64 1.05
N PHE A 61 -38.71 -16.75 0.36
CA PHE A 61 -37.67 -17.79 0.19
C PHE A 61 -36.41 -17.27 -0.52
N TRP A 62 -36.56 -16.55 -1.63
CA TRP A 62 -35.43 -16.00 -2.39
C TRP A 62 -34.75 -14.82 -1.70
N GLY A 63 -35.51 -13.96 -1.02
CA GLY A 63 -34.96 -12.85 -0.24
C GLY A 63 -34.08 -13.33 0.91
N TRP A 64 -34.54 -14.33 1.66
CA TRP A 64 -33.74 -14.95 2.73
C TRP A 64 -32.50 -15.63 2.17
N THR A 65 -32.62 -16.49 1.15
CA THR A 65 -31.46 -17.20 0.58
C THR A 65 -30.38 -16.25 0.05
N LEU A 66 -30.74 -15.18 -0.68
CA LEU A 66 -29.80 -14.19 -1.17
C LEU A 66 -29.14 -13.38 -0.05
N PHE A 67 -29.90 -13.03 1.00
CA PHE A 67 -29.35 -12.32 2.15
C PHE A 67 -28.45 -13.22 3.00
N SER A 68 -28.81 -14.49 3.23
CA SER A 68 -27.95 -15.47 3.90
C SER A 68 -26.67 -15.70 3.11
N LEU A 69 -26.74 -15.80 1.78
CA LEU A 69 -25.57 -15.95 0.93
C LEU A 69 -24.65 -14.73 1.05
N ALA A 70 -25.19 -13.51 1.01
CA ALA A 70 -24.44 -12.28 1.22
C ALA A 70 -23.79 -12.22 2.62
N CYS A 71 -24.52 -12.64 3.66
CA CYS A 71 -23.99 -12.75 5.02
C CYS A 71 -22.85 -13.78 5.11
N CYS A 72 -23.01 -14.95 4.48
CA CYS A 72 -21.99 -16.00 4.43
C CYS A 72 -20.73 -15.52 3.70
N ILE A 73 -20.88 -14.88 2.54
CA ILE A 73 -19.78 -14.28 1.79
C ILE A 73 -19.09 -13.22 2.67
N SER A 74 -19.86 -12.31 3.28
CA SER A 74 -19.33 -11.28 4.17
C SER A 74 -18.59 -11.88 5.37
N LEU A 75 -19.09 -12.96 5.95
CA LEU A 75 -18.45 -13.70 7.05
C LEU A 75 -17.14 -14.38 6.62
N SER A 76 -17.08 -14.93 5.40
CA SER A 76 -15.87 -15.49 4.81
C SER A 76 -14.81 -14.42 4.53
N TYR A 77 -15.22 -13.20 4.19
CA TYR A 77 -14.30 -12.06 4.07
C TYR A 77 -13.90 -11.48 5.45
N SER A 78 -14.75 -11.63 6.46
CA SER A 78 -14.59 -11.07 7.81
C SER A 78 -14.01 -12.05 8.83
N THR A 79 -13.58 -13.25 8.42
CA THR A 79 -12.92 -14.18 9.34
C THR A 79 -11.76 -13.46 10.01
N SER A 80 -11.92 -13.22 11.31
CA SER A 80 -10.93 -12.58 12.17
C SER A 80 -9.57 -13.14 11.84
N GLN A 81 -8.66 -12.29 11.35
CA GLN A 81 -7.35 -12.74 10.94
C GLN A 81 -6.61 -13.25 12.18
N GLU A 82 -6.51 -14.57 12.28
CA GLU A 82 -5.68 -15.24 13.27
C GLU A 82 -4.25 -14.75 13.07
N MET A 83 -3.68 -14.13 14.10
CA MET A 83 -2.31 -13.64 14.08
C MET A 83 -1.39 -14.78 14.47
N LEU A 84 -0.39 -15.04 13.65
CA LEU A 84 0.65 -15.99 13.96
C LEU A 84 1.56 -15.43 15.07
N PRO A 85 2.14 -16.29 15.93
CA PRO A 85 3.00 -15.85 17.03
C PRO A 85 4.24 -15.12 16.53
N LEU A 86 4.70 -14.12 17.29
CA LEU A 86 5.85 -13.27 16.96
C LEU A 86 7.20 -13.99 17.04
N ASP A 87 7.27 -15.13 17.72
CA ASP A 87 8.51 -15.72 18.21
C ASP A 87 9.57 -15.91 17.12
N LYS A 88 10.73 -15.25 17.33
CA LYS A 88 11.96 -15.38 16.54
C LYS A 88 11.79 -15.07 15.04
N ARG A 89 10.90 -14.16 14.67
CA ARG A 89 10.72 -13.73 13.28
C ARG A 89 11.71 -12.64 12.90
N ALA A 90 12.37 -12.83 11.76
CA ALA A 90 13.29 -11.87 11.18
C ALA A 90 12.66 -11.14 9.98
N VAL A 91 12.77 -9.81 9.94
CA VAL A 91 12.19 -8.96 8.89
C VAL A 91 13.29 -8.10 8.27
N LEU A 92 13.38 -8.09 6.93
CA LEU A 92 14.20 -7.13 6.20
C LEU A 92 13.32 -5.96 5.76
N ILE A 93 13.78 -4.73 5.96
CA ILE A 93 13.11 -3.50 5.51
C ILE A 93 14.09 -2.73 4.62
N THR A 94 13.66 -2.33 3.42
CA THR A 94 14.44 -1.44 2.55
C THR A 94 14.03 0.02 2.73
N GLY A 95 14.98 0.95 2.59
CA GLY A 95 14.71 2.39 2.68
C GLY A 95 14.51 2.86 4.13
N GLY A 96 15.41 2.47 5.03
CA GLY A 96 15.37 2.83 6.46
C GLY A 96 15.95 4.21 6.80
N ASP A 97 16.42 4.98 5.83
CA ASP A 97 17.08 6.27 6.05
C ASP A 97 16.13 7.31 6.68
N SER A 98 14.84 7.28 6.31
CA SER A 98 13.84 8.22 6.82
C SER A 98 12.40 7.70 6.66
N GLY A 99 11.42 8.49 7.08
CA GLY A 99 10.00 8.26 6.81
C GLY A 99 9.46 6.93 7.35
N ILE A 100 8.63 6.26 6.54
CA ILE A 100 7.93 5.03 6.90
C ILE A 100 8.91 3.91 7.26
N GLY A 101 9.93 3.65 6.44
CA GLY A 101 10.87 2.55 6.66
C GLY A 101 11.67 2.72 7.96
N HIS A 102 12.12 3.95 8.25
CA HIS A 102 12.82 4.27 9.49
C HIS A 102 11.94 4.04 10.72
N ALA A 103 10.73 4.58 10.71
CA ALA A 103 9.82 4.48 11.85
C ALA A 103 9.28 3.05 12.03
N LEU A 104 9.01 2.33 10.93
CA LEU A 104 8.63 0.91 10.95
C LEU A 104 9.73 0.04 11.55
N SER A 105 11.00 0.34 11.27
CA SER A 105 12.14 -0.41 11.83
C SER A 105 12.14 -0.36 13.35
N LYS A 106 11.93 0.83 13.94
CA LYS A 106 11.80 1.01 15.39
C LYS A 106 10.59 0.28 15.94
N TYR A 107 9.44 0.44 15.30
CA TYR A 107 8.19 -0.19 15.72
C TYR A 107 8.30 -1.73 15.76
N LEU A 108 8.87 -2.37 14.73
CA LEU A 108 9.05 -3.82 14.73
C LEU A 108 10.11 -4.29 15.75
N ASP A 109 11.16 -3.52 16.00
CA ASP A 109 12.15 -3.82 17.05
C ASP A 109 11.53 -3.78 18.46
N GLU A 110 10.69 -2.78 18.73
CA GLU A 110 9.92 -2.64 19.97
C GLU A 110 8.96 -3.82 20.19
N LEU A 111 8.33 -4.31 19.12
CA LEU A 111 7.48 -5.51 19.16
C LEU A 111 8.27 -6.83 19.32
N GLY A 112 9.60 -6.79 19.23
CA GLY A 112 10.47 -7.94 19.49
C GLY A 112 10.94 -8.70 18.25
N PHE A 113 10.73 -8.17 17.05
CA PHE A 113 11.29 -8.77 15.83
C PHE A 113 12.83 -8.66 15.80
N THR A 114 13.45 -9.57 15.05
CA THR A 114 14.82 -9.32 14.54
C THR A 114 14.69 -8.49 13.27
N VAL A 115 15.29 -7.30 13.25
CA VAL A 115 15.08 -6.33 12.15
C VAL A 115 16.39 -6.13 11.40
N PHE A 116 16.37 -6.38 10.10
CA PHE A 116 17.44 -6.02 9.18
C PHE A 116 16.98 -4.80 8.39
N VAL A 117 17.78 -3.73 8.41
CA VAL A 117 17.40 -2.47 7.78
C VAL A 117 18.42 -2.12 6.71
N GLY A 118 17.98 -2.12 5.45
CA GLY A 118 18.75 -1.59 4.33
C GLY A 118 18.59 -0.07 4.24
N VAL A 119 19.71 0.65 4.27
CA VAL A 119 19.77 2.12 4.14
C VAL A 119 20.66 2.53 2.97
N LEU A 120 20.34 3.65 2.32
CA LEU A 120 21.12 4.19 1.21
C LEU A 120 22.45 4.78 1.69
N ASN A 121 22.50 5.32 2.92
CA ASN A 121 23.74 5.80 3.53
C ASN A 121 23.88 5.26 4.97
N GLU A 122 24.71 4.23 5.15
CA GLU A 122 24.96 3.61 6.47
C GLU A 122 25.60 4.55 7.50
N LYS A 123 26.28 5.60 7.03
CA LYS A 123 26.89 6.65 7.88
C LYS A 123 25.99 7.89 8.00
N GLY A 124 24.80 7.84 7.40
CA GLY A 124 23.84 8.95 7.42
C GLY A 124 23.14 9.08 8.78
N PRO A 125 22.52 10.24 9.05
CA PRO A 125 21.87 10.51 10.34
C PRO A 125 20.74 9.53 10.67
N GLY A 126 19.98 9.07 9.66
CA GLY A 126 18.93 8.07 9.85
C GLY A 126 19.47 6.71 10.27
N ALA A 127 20.56 6.25 9.66
CA ALA A 127 21.21 5.00 10.01
C ALA A 127 21.80 5.04 11.43
N GLU A 128 22.49 6.13 11.77
CA GLU A 128 23.04 6.34 13.12
C GLU A 128 21.94 6.43 14.19
N ALA A 129 20.82 7.10 13.89
CA ALA A 129 19.68 7.13 14.78
C ALA A 129 19.10 5.73 15.03
N LEU A 130 18.95 4.88 14.00
CA LEU A 130 18.51 3.50 14.17
C LEU A 130 19.47 2.69 15.04
N LYS A 131 20.78 2.77 14.77
CA LYS A 131 21.82 2.07 15.56
C LYS A 131 21.80 2.50 17.03
N LYS A 132 21.50 3.77 17.31
CA LYS A 132 21.45 4.33 18.68
C LYS A 132 20.17 3.97 19.43
N THR A 133 19.01 3.97 18.76
CA THR A 133 17.71 3.82 19.44
C THR A 133 17.18 2.39 19.46
N CYS A 134 17.51 1.58 18.46
CA CYS A 134 17.02 0.20 18.38
C CYS A 134 17.85 -0.76 19.24
N SER A 135 17.25 -1.88 19.60
CA SER A 135 17.89 -2.95 20.35
C SER A 135 18.97 -3.68 19.52
N LYS A 136 19.74 -4.55 20.19
CA LYS A 136 20.74 -5.42 19.55
C LYS A 136 20.16 -6.40 18.51
N ARG A 137 18.83 -6.55 18.45
CA ARG A 137 18.12 -7.35 17.44
C ARG A 137 18.01 -6.64 16.10
N THR A 138 18.28 -5.33 16.06
CA THR A 138 18.28 -4.54 14.83
C THR A 138 19.69 -4.45 14.25
N SER A 139 19.84 -4.72 12.95
CA SER A 139 21.10 -4.51 12.22
C SER A 139 20.85 -3.62 11.00
N VAL A 140 21.64 -2.57 10.88
CA VAL A 140 21.58 -1.62 9.77
C VAL A 140 22.68 -1.94 8.78
N PHE A 141 22.37 -1.94 7.48
CA PHE A 141 23.30 -2.27 6.40
C PHE A 141 23.24 -1.22 5.28
N GLN A 142 24.40 -0.86 4.74
CA GLN A 142 24.50 -0.20 3.44
C GLN A 142 23.84 -1.06 2.35
N MET A 143 22.75 -0.57 1.76
CA MET A 143 21.96 -1.31 0.77
C MET A 143 21.25 -0.37 -0.21
N ASP A 144 21.98 0.04 -1.24
CA ASP A 144 21.38 0.64 -2.43
C ASP A 144 20.74 -0.47 -3.28
N ILE A 145 19.40 -0.45 -3.36
CA ILE A 145 18.62 -1.47 -4.07
C ILE A 145 18.75 -1.38 -5.59
N THR A 146 19.44 -0.38 -6.12
CA THR A 146 19.82 -0.31 -7.54
C THR A 146 21.16 -0.99 -7.84
N LYS A 147 21.87 -1.46 -6.80
CA LYS A 147 23.19 -2.07 -6.91
C LYS A 147 23.12 -3.56 -6.53
N PRO A 148 23.06 -4.49 -7.51
CA PRO A 148 22.95 -5.93 -7.26
C PRO A 148 24.06 -6.50 -6.35
N ALA A 149 25.26 -5.89 -6.37
CA ALA A 149 26.36 -6.28 -5.49
C ALA A 149 26.05 -6.03 -4.00
N GLN A 150 25.49 -4.88 -3.66
CA GLN A 150 25.12 -4.55 -2.27
C GLN A 150 23.96 -5.43 -1.79
N ILE A 151 22.98 -5.70 -2.66
CA ILE A 151 21.86 -6.62 -2.34
C ILE A 151 22.40 -8.01 -1.98
N ARG A 152 23.35 -8.54 -2.78
CA ARG A 152 23.96 -9.85 -2.53
C ARG A 152 24.78 -9.89 -1.24
N GLU A 153 25.53 -8.84 -0.95
CA GLU A 153 26.28 -8.73 0.30
C GLU A 153 25.35 -8.77 1.52
N VAL A 154 24.30 -7.94 1.52
CA VAL A 154 23.32 -7.93 2.62
C VAL A 154 22.60 -9.26 2.72
N GLN A 155 22.24 -9.88 1.59
CA GLN A 155 21.62 -11.20 1.57
C GLN A 155 22.52 -12.26 2.24
N ALA A 156 23.82 -12.25 1.99
CA ALA A 156 24.76 -13.18 2.63
C ALA A 156 24.84 -12.96 4.15
N ARG A 157 24.95 -11.71 4.60
CA ARG A 157 25.00 -11.36 6.03
C ARG A 157 23.70 -11.70 6.77
N VAL A 158 22.55 -11.50 6.12
CA VAL A 158 21.24 -11.90 6.66
C VAL A 158 21.15 -13.42 6.72
N ALA A 159 21.58 -14.13 5.67
CA ALA A 159 21.57 -15.60 5.63
C ALA A 159 22.39 -16.21 6.78
N GLU A 160 23.57 -15.65 7.08
CA GLU A 160 24.41 -16.06 8.21
C GLU A 160 23.68 -15.93 9.55
N LYS A 161 22.94 -14.84 9.75
CA LYS A 161 22.21 -14.58 11.00
C LYS A 161 20.95 -15.44 11.17
N VAL A 162 20.20 -15.69 10.10
CA VAL A 162 18.93 -16.42 10.18
C VAL A 162 19.06 -17.94 9.95
N GLN A 163 20.17 -18.37 9.35
CA GLN A 163 20.53 -19.78 9.15
C GLN A 163 19.38 -20.63 8.57
N GLN A 164 18.96 -21.68 9.30
CA GLN A 164 17.89 -22.58 8.87
C GLN A 164 16.49 -22.06 9.17
N THR A 165 16.34 -21.13 10.13
CA THR A 165 15.05 -20.46 10.40
C THR A 165 14.57 -19.69 9.19
N GLY A 166 15.50 -19.13 8.41
CA GLY A 166 15.16 -18.31 7.24
C GLY A 166 14.66 -16.93 7.61
N LEU A 167 14.33 -16.14 6.59
CA LEU A 167 13.83 -14.78 6.76
C LEU A 167 12.30 -14.81 6.78
N TRP A 168 11.65 -14.25 7.80
CA TRP A 168 10.19 -14.29 7.89
C TRP A 168 9.52 -13.34 6.90
N ALA A 169 10.01 -12.11 6.76
CA ALA A 169 9.44 -11.17 5.81
C ALA A 169 10.48 -10.27 5.15
N ILE A 170 10.19 -9.85 3.92
CA ILE A 170 10.78 -8.66 3.31
C ILE A 170 9.70 -7.58 3.21
N VAL A 171 10.06 -6.35 3.56
CA VAL A 171 9.25 -5.14 3.37
C VAL A 171 9.99 -4.25 2.38
N ASN A 172 9.59 -4.34 1.11
CA ASN A 172 10.12 -3.47 0.06
C ASN A 172 9.45 -2.10 0.19
N ASN A 173 10.12 -1.21 0.93
CA ASN A 173 9.63 0.14 1.23
C ASN A 173 10.42 1.25 0.50
N ALA A 174 11.68 1.00 0.16
CA ALA A 174 12.49 1.97 -0.58
C ALA A 174 11.77 2.47 -1.84
N GLY A 175 11.79 3.78 -2.04
CA GLY A 175 11.15 4.42 -3.17
C GLY A 175 11.45 5.91 -3.28
N ILE A 176 11.33 6.45 -4.48
CA ILE A 176 11.48 7.86 -4.82
C ILE A 176 10.24 8.37 -5.55
N LEU A 177 9.94 9.66 -5.40
CA LEU A 177 8.87 10.32 -6.16
C LEU A 177 9.32 10.66 -7.59
N GLY A 178 10.62 10.92 -7.79
CA GLY A 178 11.13 11.51 -9.02
C GLY A 178 10.78 13.01 -9.11
N SER A 179 10.81 13.55 -10.33
CA SER A 179 10.39 14.93 -10.62
C SER A 179 8.87 15.03 -10.77
N ILE A 180 8.35 16.18 -10.34
CA ILE A 180 6.94 16.54 -10.45
C ILE A 180 6.76 17.39 -11.70
N GLY A 181 5.76 17.07 -12.51
CA GLY A 181 5.45 17.80 -13.74
C GLY A 181 4.59 16.97 -14.69
N ASP A 182 4.01 17.62 -15.68
CA ASP A 182 3.28 16.91 -16.74
C ASP A 182 4.16 15.87 -17.41
N GLY A 183 3.57 14.73 -17.79
CA GLY A 183 4.33 13.58 -18.27
C GLY A 183 5.24 13.87 -19.47
N GLU A 184 4.81 14.78 -20.34
CA GLU A 184 5.58 15.25 -21.51
C GLU A 184 6.81 16.09 -21.10
N LEU A 185 6.73 16.84 -19.99
CA LEU A 185 7.80 17.70 -19.52
C LEU A 185 8.91 16.92 -18.80
N LEU A 186 8.61 15.71 -18.33
CA LEU A 186 9.54 14.93 -17.53
C LEU A 186 10.63 14.31 -18.42
N PRO A 187 11.93 14.56 -18.15
CA PRO A 187 13.02 13.90 -18.87
C PRO A 187 12.94 12.37 -18.71
N MET A 188 13.31 11.63 -19.76
CA MET A 188 13.31 10.16 -19.73
C MET A 188 14.17 9.55 -18.61
N GLU A 189 15.20 10.27 -18.17
CA GLU A 189 16.02 9.87 -17.02
C GLU A 189 15.20 9.76 -15.73
N VAL A 190 14.20 10.62 -15.52
CA VAL A 190 13.29 10.55 -14.36
C VAL A 190 12.46 9.27 -14.40
N TYR A 191 11.97 8.88 -15.59
CA TYR A 191 11.25 7.61 -15.76
C TYR A 191 12.13 6.41 -15.44
N ARG A 192 13.38 6.40 -15.94
CA ARG A 192 14.34 5.33 -15.67
C ARG A 192 14.65 5.22 -14.17
N GLN A 193 15.00 6.33 -13.53
CA GLN A 193 15.29 6.36 -12.08
C GLN A 193 14.12 5.87 -11.23
N CYS A 194 12.90 6.32 -11.54
CA CYS A 194 11.68 5.84 -10.86
C CYS A 194 11.51 4.32 -11.05
N MET A 195 11.72 3.79 -12.27
CA MET A 195 11.65 2.36 -12.54
C MET A 195 12.75 1.57 -11.83
N ASP A 196 13.99 2.04 -11.88
CA ASP A 196 15.16 1.40 -11.28
C ASP A 196 14.99 1.24 -9.77
N VAL A 197 14.50 2.29 -9.09
CA VAL A 197 14.33 2.27 -7.64
C VAL A 197 13.01 1.63 -7.22
N ASN A 198 11.87 2.12 -7.72
CA ASN A 198 10.55 1.73 -7.21
C ASN A 198 10.11 0.35 -7.70
N PHE A 199 10.62 -0.11 -8.84
CA PHE A 199 10.24 -1.38 -9.45
C PHE A 199 11.41 -2.37 -9.47
N PHE A 200 12.44 -2.14 -10.28
CA PHE A 200 13.52 -3.11 -10.49
C PHE A 200 14.24 -3.43 -9.17
N GLY A 201 14.55 -2.44 -8.34
CA GLY A 201 15.18 -2.68 -7.05
C GLY A 201 14.33 -3.54 -6.11
N ALA A 202 13.01 -3.32 -6.04
CA ALA A 202 12.11 -4.18 -5.26
C ALA A 202 12.04 -5.62 -5.82
N VAL A 203 12.07 -5.77 -7.15
CA VAL A 203 12.15 -7.08 -7.83
C VAL A 203 13.45 -7.79 -7.49
N GLU A 204 14.59 -7.10 -7.57
CA GLU A 204 15.91 -7.67 -7.28
C GLU A 204 16.03 -8.12 -5.83
N VAL A 205 15.61 -7.28 -4.87
CA VAL A 205 15.57 -7.64 -3.45
C VAL A 205 14.69 -8.86 -3.24
N THR A 206 13.48 -8.87 -3.82
CA THR A 206 12.57 -10.02 -3.70
C THR A 206 13.21 -11.31 -4.20
N LYS A 207 13.84 -11.27 -5.37
CA LYS A 207 14.49 -12.44 -5.98
C LYS A 207 15.70 -12.91 -5.17
N ALA A 208 16.55 -11.99 -4.71
CA ALA A 208 17.76 -12.30 -3.96
C ALA A 208 17.45 -12.99 -2.62
N PHE A 209 16.41 -12.54 -1.92
CA PHE A 209 16.03 -13.09 -0.60
C PHE A 209 15.09 -14.30 -0.66
N MET A 210 14.64 -14.68 -1.85
CA MET A 210 13.71 -15.81 -2.04
C MET A 210 14.18 -17.13 -1.41
N PRO A 211 15.48 -17.53 -1.47
CA PRO A 211 15.94 -18.74 -0.80
C PRO A 211 15.70 -18.74 0.72
N LEU A 212 15.80 -17.57 1.37
CA LEU A 212 15.57 -17.43 2.82
C LEU A 212 14.08 -17.43 3.17
N LEU A 213 13.24 -16.83 2.31
CA LEU A 213 11.79 -16.83 2.47
C LEU A 213 11.18 -18.23 2.30
N ARG A 214 11.75 -19.07 1.43
CA ARG A 214 11.29 -20.46 1.25
C ARG A 214 11.47 -21.31 2.50
N LYS A 215 12.54 -21.10 3.27
CA LYS A 215 12.80 -21.81 4.54
C LYS A 215 11.73 -21.52 5.59
N SER A 216 11.31 -20.25 5.68
CA SER A 216 10.35 -19.79 6.68
C SER A 216 8.88 -19.87 6.23
N LYS A 217 8.62 -20.11 4.93
CA LYS A 217 7.31 -19.89 4.28
C LYS A 217 6.79 -18.48 4.57
N GLY A 218 7.69 -17.52 4.37
CA GLY A 218 7.57 -16.15 4.85
C GLY A 218 6.60 -15.26 4.08
N ARG A 219 6.91 -13.97 4.05
CA ARG A 219 6.07 -12.89 3.51
C ARG A 219 6.87 -11.94 2.63
N VAL A 220 6.26 -11.47 1.55
CA VAL A 220 6.73 -10.32 0.77
C VAL A 220 5.70 -9.22 0.93
N VAL A 221 6.10 -8.08 1.49
CA VAL A 221 5.26 -6.90 1.64
C VAL A 221 5.83 -5.81 0.75
N ASN A 222 5.09 -5.42 -0.28
CA ASN A 222 5.49 -4.36 -1.21
C ASN A 222 4.72 -3.08 -0.87
N VAL A 223 5.45 -2.06 -0.42
CA VAL A 223 4.89 -0.72 -0.18
C VAL A 223 4.86 0.01 -1.51
N SER A 224 3.72 -0.11 -2.20
CA SER A 224 3.46 0.61 -3.43
C SER A 224 2.96 2.02 -3.09
N SER A 225 1.86 2.46 -3.69
CA SER A 225 1.22 3.73 -3.42
C SER A 225 -0.22 3.67 -3.93
N LEU A 226 -1.08 4.54 -3.41
CA LEU A 226 -2.34 4.83 -4.11
C LEU A 226 -2.09 5.21 -5.59
N ALA A 227 -0.99 5.89 -5.89
CA ALA A 227 -0.55 6.21 -7.25
C ALA A 227 -0.21 4.98 -8.13
N GLY A 228 -0.08 3.78 -7.54
CA GLY A 228 0.08 2.53 -8.28
C GLY A 228 -1.26 1.90 -8.69
N ALA A 229 -2.39 2.37 -8.14
CA ALA A 229 -3.73 1.92 -8.50
C ALA A 229 -4.56 2.99 -9.20
N MET A 230 -4.11 4.24 -9.19
CA MET A 230 -4.82 5.35 -9.80
C MET A 230 -3.92 6.39 -10.44
N PRO A 231 -4.34 7.01 -11.54
CA PRO A 231 -3.61 8.10 -12.14
C PRO A 231 -3.65 9.34 -11.25
N MET A 232 -2.48 9.94 -11.02
CA MET A 232 -2.33 11.23 -10.35
C MET A 232 -1.63 12.19 -11.29
N LYS A 233 -2.19 13.39 -11.44
CA LYS A 233 -1.59 14.44 -12.27
C LYS A 233 -0.19 14.78 -11.77
N PHE A 234 0.66 15.19 -12.70
CA PHE A 234 2.04 15.61 -12.46
C PHE A 234 3.01 14.52 -11.95
N LEU A 235 2.56 13.25 -11.89
CA LEU A 235 3.32 12.15 -11.30
C LEU A 235 3.46 10.95 -12.27
N ALA A 236 3.55 11.20 -13.58
CA ALA A 236 3.51 10.16 -14.61
C ALA A 236 4.57 9.06 -14.40
N ALA A 237 5.84 9.44 -14.22
CA ALA A 237 6.94 8.51 -13.98
C ALA A 237 6.75 7.69 -12.69
N TYR A 238 6.33 8.36 -11.61
CA TYR A 238 6.06 7.73 -10.32
C TYR A 238 4.91 6.72 -10.41
N CYS A 239 3.76 7.14 -10.94
CA CYS A 239 2.58 6.31 -11.10
C CYS A 239 2.89 5.06 -11.93
N ALA A 240 3.60 5.22 -13.06
CA ALA A 240 4.03 4.10 -13.89
C ALA A 240 4.87 3.09 -13.11
N SER A 241 5.87 3.56 -12.35
CA SER A 241 6.74 2.67 -11.56
C SER A 241 6.00 1.95 -10.42
N LYS A 242 5.07 2.62 -9.73
CA LYS A 242 4.27 2.03 -8.65
C LYS A 242 3.19 1.09 -9.20
N ALA A 243 2.62 1.38 -10.36
CA ALA A 243 1.71 0.47 -11.06
C ALA A 243 2.42 -0.83 -11.48
N ALA A 244 3.65 -0.72 -12.00
CA ALA A 244 4.48 -1.87 -12.32
C ALA A 244 4.73 -2.75 -11.07
N LEU A 245 5.08 -2.13 -9.93
CA LEU A 245 5.27 -2.86 -8.67
C LEU A 245 3.96 -3.53 -8.19
N THR A 246 2.83 -2.83 -8.27
CA THR A 246 1.51 -3.38 -7.89
C THR A 246 1.16 -4.60 -8.74
N MET A 247 1.31 -4.50 -10.06
CA MET A 247 1.04 -5.63 -10.97
C MET A 247 1.97 -6.81 -10.73
N PHE A 248 3.28 -6.56 -10.60
CA PHE A 248 4.26 -7.59 -10.25
C PHE A 248 3.90 -8.31 -8.95
N SER A 249 3.50 -7.56 -7.93
CA SER A 249 3.08 -8.13 -6.65
C SER A 249 1.87 -9.04 -6.77
N ALA A 250 0.89 -8.65 -7.60
CA ALA A 250 -0.31 -9.45 -7.86
C ALA A 250 0.03 -10.78 -8.56
N VAL A 251 0.98 -10.76 -9.50
CA VAL A 251 1.50 -11.97 -10.18
C VAL A 251 2.28 -12.85 -9.20
N MET A 252 3.25 -12.28 -8.49
CA MET A 252 4.09 -13.01 -7.53
C MET A 252 3.27 -13.70 -6.43
N ARG A 253 2.14 -13.11 -6.01
CA ARG A 253 1.22 -13.75 -5.08
C ARG A 253 0.75 -15.13 -5.57
N MET A 254 0.42 -15.24 -6.86
CA MET A 254 -0.05 -16.48 -7.47
C MET A 254 1.11 -17.45 -7.66
N GLU A 255 2.24 -16.98 -8.17
CA GLU A 255 3.41 -17.84 -8.45
C GLU A 255 4.06 -18.42 -7.17
N LEU A 256 4.04 -17.65 -6.08
CA LEU A 256 4.67 -18.02 -4.82
C LEU A 256 3.78 -18.85 -3.89
N GLU A 257 2.49 -19.02 -4.23
CA GLU A 257 1.54 -19.79 -3.43
C GLU A 257 2.02 -21.22 -3.19
N LYS A 258 2.56 -21.89 -4.23
CA LYS A 258 3.12 -23.25 -4.14
C LYS A 258 4.29 -23.38 -3.16
N TRP A 259 4.96 -22.28 -2.84
CA TRP A 259 6.05 -22.22 -1.87
C TRP A 259 5.56 -21.88 -0.45
N GLY A 260 4.26 -21.65 -0.26
CA GLY A 260 3.69 -21.20 1.00
C GLY A 260 4.04 -19.76 1.37
N ILE A 261 4.63 -18.99 0.46
CA ILE A 261 5.01 -17.59 0.68
C ILE A 261 3.81 -16.70 0.30
N LYS A 262 3.44 -15.78 1.18
CA LYS A 262 2.36 -14.82 0.90
C LYS A 262 2.93 -13.48 0.43
N VAL A 263 2.27 -12.87 -0.54
CA VAL A 263 2.63 -11.54 -1.07
C VAL A 263 1.48 -10.58 -0.77
N VAL A 264 1.83 -9.42 -0.21
CA VAL A 264 0.89 -8.38 0.23
C VAL A 264 1.32 -7.04 -0.35
N ILE A 265 0.33 -6.28 -0.81
CA ILE A 265 0.50 -4.92 -1.34
C ILE A 265 -0.03 -3.93 -0.31
N ILE A 266 0.73 -2.87 -0.05
CA ILE A 266 0.27 -1.74 0.75
C ILE A 266 0.17 -0.51 -0.17
N HIS A 267 -1.01 0.10 -0.23
CA HIS A 267 -1.26 1.38 -0.92
C HIS A 267 -1.41 2.50 0.11
N PRO A 268 -0.30 3.11 0.56
CA PRO A 268 -0.37 4.26 1.44
C PRO A 268 -0.85 5.52 0.71
N ALA A 269 -1.56 6.38 1.44
CA ALA A 269 -1.92 7.73 1.02
C ALA A 269 -1.87 8.74 2.18
N GLY A 270 -1.36 9.95 1.91
CA GLY A 270 -1.45 11.07 2.84
C GLY A 270 -0.52 11.03 4.05
N PHE A 271 0.60 10.31 3.98
CA PHE A 271 1.59 10.24 5.05
C PHE A 271 2.74 11.22 4.83
N LYS A 272 3.08 11.99 5.87
CA LYS A 272 4.15 12.98 5.81
C LYS A 272 5.50 12.28 5.87
N THR A 273 6.21 12.31 4.75
CA THR A 273 7.56 11.75 4.60
C THR A 273 8.42 12.73 3.81
N ASN A 274 9.73 12.48 3.77
CA ASN A 274 10.67 13.29 2.99
C ASN A 274 10.61 12.99 1.48
N ILE A 275 9.66 12.17 1.01
CA ILE A 275 9.57 11.74 -0.39
C ILE A 275 9.27 12.90 -1.36
N PHE A 276 8.64 13.97 -0.87
CA PHE A 276 8.36 15.19 -1.64
C PHE A 276 9.58 16.12 -1.79
N GLY A 277 10.68 15.80 -1.12
CA GLY A 277 11.88 16.65 -1.12
C GLY A 277 11.72 17.95 -0.35
N THR A 278 12.71 18.83 -0.50
CA THR A 278 12.71 20.19 0.06
C THR A 278 12.46 21.22 -1.05
N LYS A 279 12.32 22.51 -0.69
CA LYS A 279 12.24 23.61 -1.65
C LYS A 279 13.43 23.60 -2.61
N GLU A 280 14.62 23.35 -2.09
CA GLU A 280 15.86 23.26 -2.86
C GLU A 280 15.82 22.08 -3.83
N THR A 281 15.30 20.93 -3.38
CA THR A 281 15.17 19.74 -4.23
C THR A 281 14.22 20.00 -5.39
N LEU A 282 13.08 20.64 -5.14
CA LEU A 282 12.14 20.98 -6.20
C LEU A 282 12.69 22.03 -7.17
N GLY A 283 13.43 23.03 -6.68
CA GLY A 283 14.11 23.99 -7.55
C GLY A 283 15.14 23.33 -8.48
N MET A 284 15.86 22.32 -7.98
CA MET A 284 16.75 21.52 -8.82
C MET A 284 15.99 20.67 -9.85
N GLN A 285 14.83 20.11 -9.48
CA GLN A 285 13.99 19.36 -10.40
C GLN A 285 13.39 20.23 -11.50
N GLU A 286 12.89 21.41 -11.14
CA GLU A 286 12.40 22.42 -12.09
C GLU A 286 13.49 22.81 -13.08
N LYS A 287 14.69 23.14 -12.57
CA LYS A 287 15.84 23.44 -13.42
C LYS A 287 16.16 22.27 -14.35
N ASN A 288 16.18 21.04 -13.85
CA ASN A 288 16.46 19.87 -14.68
C ASN A 288 15.41 19.67 -15.79
N ILE A 289 14.14 19.99 -15.53
CA ILE A 289 13.09 19.97 -16.57
C ILE A 289 13.41 21.05 -17.62
N LEU A 290 13.65 22.29 -17.20
CA LEU A 290 13.94 23.41 -18.11
C LEU A 290 15.22 23.19 -18.94
N ASP A 291 16.23 22.53 -18.38
CA ASP A 291 17.49 22.24 -19.07
C ASP A 291 17.37 21.11 -20.11
N ASN A 292 16.34 20.26 -20.03
CA ASN A 292 16.17 19.07 -20.89
C ASN A 292 14.92 19.09 -21.78
N ILE A 293 14.04 20.08 -21.62
CA ILE A 293 12.84 20.25 -22.44
C ILE A 293 13.22 20.81 -23.81
N SER A 294 12.50 20.38 -24.86
CA SER A 294 12.73 20.92 -26.20
C SER A 294 12.15 22.35 -26.34
N PRO A 295 12.72 23.20 -27.24
CA PRO A 295 12.27 24.57 -27.39
C PRO A 295 10.78 24.72 -27.75
N ASP A 296 10.25 23.82 -28.58
CA ASP A 296 8.84 23.79 -29.00
C ASP A 296 7.89 23.46 -27.84
N VAL A 297 8.26 22.50 -26.97
CA VAL A 297 7.46 22.18 -25.79
C VAL A 297 7.56 23.31 -24.76
N LEU A 298 8.72 23.94 -24.57
CA LEU A 298 8.86 25.11 -23.72
C LEU A 298 8.01 26.29 -24.23
N GLU A 299 7.95 26.50 -25.54
CA GLU A 299 7.09 27.53 -26.14
C GLU A 299 5.61 27.22 -25.92
N ALA A 300 5.19 25.96 -26.06
CA ALA A 300 3.81 25.54 -25.88
C ALA A 300 3.34 25.66 -24.41
N TYR A 301 4.19 25.26 -23.47
CA TYR A 301 3.83 25.25 -22.04
C TYR A 301 4.10 26.59 -21.35
N GLY A 302 5.24 27.21 -21.64
CA GLY A 302 5.71 28.41 -20.94
C GLY A 302 6.29 28.11 -19.56
N GLN A 303 7.34 28.85 -19.19
CA GLN A 303 8.06 28.65 -17.93
C GLN A 303 7.17 28.90 -16.70
N ASP A 304 6.27 29.88 -16.76
CA ASP A 304 5.33 30.20 -15.67
C ASP A 304 4.40 29.02 -15.34
N TYR A 305 3.95 28.29 -16.36
CA TYR A 305 3.14 27.09 -16.17
C TYR A 305 3.94 26.00 -15.46
N ILE A 306 5.15 25.71 -15.94
CA ILE A 306 6.05 24.69 -15.37
C ILE A 306 6.30 24.99 -13.89
N HIS A 307 6.67 26.24 -13.56
CA HIS A 307 6.88 26.67 -12.19
C HIS A 307 5.63 26.47 -11.31
N SER A 308 4.46 26.87 -11.82
CA SER A 308 3.18 26.77 -11.08
C SER A 308 2.74 25.34 -10.81
N SER A 309 3.19 24.37 -11.61
CA SER A 309 2.79 22.96 -11.51
C SER A 309 3.50 22.19 -10.36
N ILE A 310 4.71 22.61 -10.00
CA ILE A 310 5.59 21.90 -9.06
C ILE A 310 5.30 22.30 -7.61
N TRP A 311 5.11 23.59 -7.36
CA TRP A 311 5.01 24.15 -6.00
C TRP A 311 3.82 23.72 -5.13
N PRO A 312 2.62 23.44 -5.67
CA PRO A 312 1.49 22.98 -4.86
C PRO A 312 1.74 21.67 -4.09
N PHE A 313 2.71 20.85 -4.53
CA PHE A 313 3.02 19.59 -3.87
C PHE A 313 3.74 19.76 -2.52
N LEU A 314 4.54 20.82 -2.34
CA LEU A 314 5.10 21.13 -1.01
C LEU A 314 4.00 21.47 -0.01
N GLN A 315 3.03 22.29 -0.40
CA GLN A 315 1.89 22.64 0.44
C GLN A 315 1.03 21.42 0.76
N THR A 316 0.95 20.46 -0.16
CA THR A 316 0.24 19.20 0.05
C THR A 316 0.94 18.32 1.10
N SER A 317 2.28 18.34 1.15
CA SER A 317 3.04 17.61 2.17
C SER A 317 2.76 18.09 3.60
N GLU A 318 2.40 19.36 3.80
CA GLU A 318 2.06 19.93 5.10
C GLU A 318 0.74 19.41 5.66
N LYS A 319 -0.20 19.03 4.78
CA LYS A 319 -1.50 18.45 5.14
C LYS A 319 -1.44 16.95 5.42
N CYS A 320 -0.30 16.30 5.13
CA CYS A 320 -0.13 14.87 5.35
C CYS A 320 0.02 14.55 6.85
N THR A 321 -0.49 13.40 7.28
CA THR A 321 -0.41 12.97 8.68
C THR A 321 1.00 12.53 9.05
N THR A 322 1.43 12.88 10.28
CA THR A 322 2.66 12.35 10.89
C THR A 322 2.43 11.06 11.66
N ASP A 323 1.17 10.63 11.83
CA ASP A 323 0.83 9.37 12.47
C ASP A 323 0.95 8.21 11.48
N PHE A 324 1.97 7.37 11.64
CA PHE A 324 2.18 6.16 10.85
C PHE A 324 1.48 4.91 11.42
N SER A 325 0.76 5.01 12.54
CA SER A 325 0.09 3.86 13.16
C SER A 325 -0.83 3.08 12.20
N PRO A 326 -1.60 3.73 11.30
CA PRO A 326 -2.44 2.99 10.35
C PRO A 326 -1.64 2.12 9.39
N ILE A 327 -0.54 2.65 8.82
CA ILE A 327 0.30 1.87 7.89
C ILE A 327 1.07 0.77 8.63
N PHE A 328 1.50 1.00 9.86
CA PHE A 328 2.15 -0.03 10.68
C PHE A 328 1.20 -1.19 10.97
N THR A 329 -0.06 -0.88 11.27
CA THR A 329 -1.10 -1.91 11.48
C THR A 329 -1.29 -2.75 10.23
N ASP A 330 -1.39 -2.14 9.06
CA ASP A 330 -1.56 -2.84 7.78
C ASP A 330 -0.34 -3.71 7.42
N ILE A 331 0.87 -3.18 7.61
CA ILE A 331 2.10 -3.95 7.40
C ILE A 331 2.19 -5.11 8.40
N LEU A 332 1.89 -4.87 9.67
CA LEU A 332 1.90 -5.91 10.71
C LEU A 332 0.90 -7.02 10.40
N ASN A 333 -0.29 -6.68 9.93
CA ASN A 333 -1.28 -7.64 9.46
C ASN A 333 -0.75 -8.42 8.25
N GLY A 334 -0.15 -7.74 7.26
CA GLY A 334 0.49 -8.42 6.13
C GLY A 334 1.59 -9.41 6.54
N ILE A 335 2.32 -9.11 7.63
CA ILE A 335 3.40 -9.95 8.15
C ILE A 335 2.88 -11.10 9.03
N LEU A 336 1.85 -10.88 9.85
CA LEU A 336 1.47 -11.82 10.91
C LEU A 336 0.15 -12.54 10.68
N CYS A 337 -0.78 -12.01 9.89
CA CYS A 337 -2.02 -12.70 9.63
C CYS A 337 -1.75 -14.05 8.95
N LYS A 338 -2.46 -15.08 9.41
CA LYS A 338 -2.42 -16.43 8.81
C LYS A 338 -2.87 -16.39 7.35
N ASN A 339 -3.94 -15.65 7.09
CA ASN A 339 -4.49 -15.37 5.77
C ASN A 339 -4.61 -13.85 5.57
N PRO A 340 -3.51 -13.16 5.22
CA PRO A 340 -3.55 -11.72 5.02
C PRO A 340 -4.38 -11.36 3.78
N SER A 341 -4.93 -10.15 3.76
CA SER A 341 -5.47 -9.58 2.53
C SER A 341 -4.32 -9.42 1.53
N PHE A 342 -4.60 -9.54 0.24
CA PHE A 342 -3.58 -9.26 -0.78
C PHE A 342 -3.28 -7.75 -0.89
N LEU A 343 -4.23 -6.90 -0.51
CA LEU A 343 -4.13 -5.44 -0.56
C LEU A 343 -4.62 -4.82 0.74
N TYR A 344 -3.83 -3.89 1.28
CA TYR A 344 -4.20 -2.99 2.36
C TYR A 344 -4.07 -1.54 1.92
N THR A 345 -5.00 -0.69 2.33
CA THR A 345 -5.04 0.73 1.97
C THR A 345 -4.93 1.57 3.23
N ALA A 346 -3.71 2.01 3.54
CA ALA A 346 -3.42 2.81 4.72
C ALA A 346 -3.60 4.31 4.43
N GLY A 347 -4.22 5.02 5.38
CA GLY A 347 -4.40 6.47 5.31
C GLY A 347 -5.81 6.89 4.90
N MET A 348 -6.20 8.11 5.30
CA MET A 348 -7.54 8.65 5.04
C MET A 348 -7.83 8.72 3.53
N PHE A 349 -9.07 8.41 3.15
CA PHE A 349 -9.58 8.45 1.77
C PHE A 349 -8.97 7.43 0.78
N SER A 350 -7.92 6.69 1.14
CA SER A 350 -7.27 5.70 0.26
C SER A 350 -8.27 4.68 -0.32
N TYR A 351 -9.17 4.16 0.50
CA TYR A 351 -10.22 3.24 0.06
C TYR A 351 -11.29 3.92 -0.80
N LEU A 352 -11.74 5.12 -0.43
CA LEU A 352 -12.72 5.87 -1.21
C LEU A 352 -12.19 6.14 -2.63
N CYS A 353 -10.92 6.51 -2.74
CA CYS A 353 -10.21 6.70 -3.99
C CYS A 353 -10.20 5.42 -4.84
N HIS A 354 -9.97 4.24 -4.24
CA HIS A 354 -10.12 2.97 -4.96
C HIS A 354 -11.56 2.77 -5.45
N CYS A 355 -12.55 3.00 -4.59
CA CYS A 355 -13.95 2.86 -4.99
C CYS A 355 -14.33 3.76 -6.17
N LEU A 356 -13.85 5.01 -6.17
CA LEU A 356 -14.12 5.97 -7.24
C LEU A 356 -13.59 5.50 -8.60
N ILE A 357 -12.47 4.79 -8.65
CA ILE A 357 -11.93 4.29 -9.92
C ILE A 357 -12.57 2.98 -10.34
N PHE A 358 -12.72 2.04 -9.41
CA PHE A 358 -13.15 0.70 -9.78
C PHE A 358 -14.66 0.58 -10.00
N TYR A 359 -15.46 1.48 -9.40
CA TYR A 359 -16.92 1.37 -9.44
C TYR A 359 -17.65 2.53 -10.12
N PHE A 360 -16.99 3.68 -10.35
CA PHE A 360 -17.63 4.82 -11.01
C PHE A 360 -17.07 5.06 -12.41
N PRO A 361 -17.84 5.70 -13.31
CA PRO A 361 -17.34 6.11 -14.61
C PRO A 361 -16.12 7.02 -14.50
N VAL A 362 -15.22 6.93 -15.47
CA VAL A 362 -13.98 7.73 -15.54
C VAL A 362 -14.25 9.23 -15.41
N SER A 363 -15.36 9.73 -15.97
CA SER A 363 -15.75 11.14 -15.87
C SER A 363 -15.98 11.63 -14.45
N VAL A 364 -16.49 10.77 -13.55
CA VAL A 364 -16.68 11.10 -12.13
C VAL A 364 -15.34 11.21 -11.43
N PHE A 365 -14.44 10.27 -11.71
CA PHE A 365 -13.08 10.31 -11.19
C PHE A 365 -12.33 11.55 -11.70
N ASP A 366 -12.40 11.85 -12.99
CA ASP A 366 -11.73 13.01 -13.59
C ASP A 366 -12.25 14.33 -13.01
N TYR A 367 -13.55 14.43 -12.75
CA TYR A 367 -14.15 15.58 -12.09
C TYR A 367 -13.62 15.75 -10.65
N ALA A 368 -13.57 14.66 -9.87
CA ALA A 368 -13.02 14.68 -8.52
C ALA A 368 -11.52 15.03 -8.52
N SER A 369 -10.76 14.45 -9.44
CA SER A 369 -9.32 14.69 -9.62
C SER A 369 -9.02 16.15 -9.98
N LYS A 370 -9.81 16.76 -10.87
CA LYS A 370 -9.71 18.20 -11.20
C LYS A 370 -9.90 19.11 -9.99
N LYS A 371 -10.79 18.74 -9.05
CA LYS A 371 -10.98 19.51 -7.81
C LYS A 371 -9.86 19.28 -6.79
N MET A 372 -9.30 18.09 -6.74
CA MET A 372 -8.23 17.73 -5.80
C MET A 372 -6.89 18.37 -6.19
N PHE A 373 -6.61 18.46 -7.49
CA PHE A 373 -5.41 19.07 -8.05
C PHE A 373 -5.79 20.16 -9.07
N PRO A 374 -6.24 21.34 -8.59
CA PRO A 374 -6.65 22.42 -9.46
C PRO A 374 -5.44 23.04 -10.17
N THR A 375 -5.53 23.18 -11.48
CA THR A 375 -4.53 23.89 -12.29
C THR A 375 -4.86 25.39 -12.23
N LYS A 376 -3.95 26.20 -11.67
CA LYS A 376 -4.16 27.65 -11.53
C LYS A 376 -3.74 28.44 -12.77
N THR A 377 -2.75 27.95 -13.49
CA THR A 377 -2.17 28.57 -14.68
C THR A 377 -2.40 27.65 -15.88
N LEU A 378 -2.72 28.21 -17.05
CA LEU A 378 -2.83 27.44 -18.29
C LEU A 378 -1.48 27.43 -19.03
N PRO A 379 -1.20 26.38 -19.82
CA PRO A 379 -0.09 26.39 -20.77
C PRO A 379 -0.15 27.63 -21.67
N LYS A 380 1.01 28.19 -22.01
CA LYS A 380 1.14 29.40 -22.85
C LYS A 380 0.42 29.31 -24.19
N ALA A 381 0.37 28.14 -24.82
CA ALA A 381 -0.35 27.93 -26.08
C ALA A 381 -1.89 28.00 -25.93
N LEU A 382 -2.42 27.97 -24.71
CA LEU A 382 -3.86 28.04 -24.40
C LEU A 382 -4.27 29.39 -23.82
N THR A 383 -3.34 30.33 -23.67
CA THR A 383 -3.54 31.71 -23.23
C THR A 383 -3.28 32.66 -24.38
#